data_AF-A0AAN4KQZ6-F1
#
_entry.id   AF-A0AAN4KQZ6-F1
#
_cell.length_a   1.000
_cell.length_b   1.000
_cell.length_c   1.000
_cell.angle_alpha   90.00
_cell.angle_beta   90.00
_cell.angle_gamma   90.00
#
_symmetry.space_group_name_H-M   'P 1'
#
loop_
_entity.id
_entity.type
_entity.pdbx_description
1 polymer ?
#
loop_
_entity_poly.entity_id
_entity_poly.type
_entity_poly.pdbx_seq_one_letter_code
_entity_poly.pdbx_strand_id
1 'polypeptide(L)'
;MVTLFHCSNRVFDEFKISKELAVHKEHILVEGYGIYMTKNYSVASSYGNVVYSVGIKEEDIIDCTSERELYDFLGKVGNEIGIDFSDYINIEDLIMYVLEGETSITKIYKEINLQLDSNESFYFDFEDKITYESDCIQRQIEDVVIKNLNSVIKYNDKSLGEVYICHKNPEVLEIVNVQEKKFVA
;
A
#
# COMPACT_ATOMS: atom_id res chain seq x y z
N MET A 1 10.28 14.03 8.88
CA MET A 1 10.71 12.66 9.24
C MET A 1 9.72 12.14 10.28
N VAL A 2 9.17 10.95 10.05
CA VAL A 2 8.18 10.32 10.90
C VAL A 2 8.81 9.14 11.64
N THR A 3 8.53 9.01 12.94
CA THR A 3 8.92 7.84 13.72
C THR A 3 7.71 6.92 13.89
N LEU A 4 7.85 5.67 13.45
CA LEU A 4 6.86 4.62 13.59
C LEU A 4 7.42 3.45 14.42
N PHE A 5 6.55 2.51 14.78
CA PHE A 5 6.91 1.34 15.56
C PHE A 5 6.58 0.06 14.79
N HIS A 6 7.58 -0.81 14.67
CA HIS A 6 7.45 -2.19 14.20
C HIS A 6 7.77 -3.13 15.35
N CYS A 7 7.13 -4.29 15.41
CA CYS A 7 7.48 -5.31 16.39
C CYS A 7 7.79 -6.65 15.72
N SER A 8 8.78 -7.34 16.26
CA SER A 8 9.19 -8.66 15.80
C SER A 8 9.56 -9.56 16.96
N ASN A 9 9.43 -10.86 16.72
CA ASN A 9 9.98 -11.90 17.59
C ASN A 9 11.45 -12.22 17.29
N ARG A 10 12.04 -11.57 16.27
CA ARG A 10 13.44 -11.72 15.87
C ARG A 10 14.20 -10.42 16.10
N VAL A 11 15.45 -10.56 16.52
CA VAL A 11 16.42 -9.46 16.53
C VAL A 11 17.07 -9.39 15.15
N PHE A 12 17.15 -8.19 14.58
CA PHE A 12 17.79 -7.93 13.29
C PHE A 12 18.38 -6.53 13.27
N ASP A 13 19.39 -6.35 12.42
CA ASP A 13 20.10 -5.07 12.26
C ASP A 13 19.62 -4.30 11.01
N GLU A 14 18.88 -4.96 10.12
CA GLU A 14 18.32 -4.36 8.90
C GLU A 14 16.95 -4.93 8.55
N PHE A 15 16.13 -4.12 7.91
CA PHE A 15 14.82 -4.53 7.39
C PHE A 15 14.97 -5.25 6.05
N LYS A 16 14.20 -6.32 5.86
CA LYS A 16 14.14 -7.07 4.60
C LYS A 16 12.74 -7.60 4.33
N ILE A 17 12.28 -7.46 3.09
CA ILE A 17 11.02 -8.04 2.61
C ILE A 17 11.38 -9.29 1.80
N SER A 18 10.96 -10.47 2.28
CA SER A 18 11.23 -11.76 1.63
C SER A 18 10.12 -12.76 1.97
N LYS A 19 9.76 -13.64 1.04
CA LYS A 19 8.71 -14.66 1.28
C LYS A 19 9.08 -15.60 2.43
N GLU A 20 10.37 -15.88 2.60
CA GLU A 20 10.95 -16.74 3.64
C GLU A 20 10.89 -16.10 5.04
N LEU A 21 10.73 -14.78 5.10
CA LEU A 21 10.59 -14.02 6.34
C LEU A 21 9.11 -13.80 6.71
N ALA A 22 8.18 -14.11 5.81
CA ALA A 22 6.78 -13.85 6.02
C ALA A 22 6.19 -14.74 7.12
N VAL A 23 5.48 -14.12 8.06
CA VAL A 23 4.73 -14.84 9.09
C VAL A 23 3.35 -15.16 8.54
N HIS A 24 3.18 -16.37 8.01
CA HIS A 24 1.96 -16.80 7.32
C HIS A 24 0.66 -16.82 8.16
N LYS A 25 0.74 -16.62 9.47
CA LYS A 25 -0.37 -16.94 10.39
C LYS A 25 -1.05 -15.76 11.08
N GLU A 26 -0.49 -14.56 11.03
CA GLU A 26 -0.90 -13.57 12.04
C GLU A 26 -2.07 -12.68 11.59
N HIS A 27 -2.11 -12.10 10.39
CA HIS A 27 -3.28 -11.30 9.97
C HIS A 27 -3.44 -11.27 8.44
N ILE A 28 -4.67 -11.43 7.92
CA ILE A 28 -5.01 -11.11 6.53
C ILE A 28 -5.13 -9.59 6.44
N LEU A 29 -3.98 -8.91 6.32
CA LEU A 29 -3.97 -7.46 6.13
C LEU A 29 -4.27 -7.15 4.66
N VAL A 30 -5.11 -6.13 4.44
CA VAL A 30 -5.65 -5.75 3.12
C VAL A 30 -4.51 -5.51 2.11
N GLU A 31 -3.44 -4.84 2.56
CA GLU A 31 -2.26 -4.48 1.76
C GLU A 31 -1.31 -5.65 1.41
N GLY A 32 -1.37 -6.81 2.09
CA GLY A 32 -0.59 -8.00 1.72
C GLY A 32 0.77 -8.15 2.42
N TYR A 33 1.86 -8.35 1.67
CA TYR A 33 3.19 -8.62 2.24
C TYR A 33 3.98 -7.32 2.41
N GLY A 34 4.52 -7.09 3.60
CA GLY A 34 5.36 -5.94 3.87
C GLY A 34 5.76 -5.83 5.34
N ILE A 35 6.45 -4.74 5.66
CA ILE A 35 6.83 -4.42 7.04
C ILE A 35 5.77 -3.47 7.58
N TYR A 36 4.95 -4.01 8.49
CA TYR A 36 3.86 -3.27 9.10
C TYR A 36 4.33 -2.46 10.30
N MET A 37 3.85 -1.23 10.36
CA MET A 37 4.25 -0.22 11.32
C MET A 37 3.03 0.60 11.77
N THR A 38 3.13 1.19 12.96
CA THR A 38 2.10 2.10 13.48
C THR A 38 2.73 3.21 14.32
N LYS A 39 2.04 4.34 14.45
CA LYS A 39 2.41 5.40 15.41
C LYS A 39 2.16 4.99 16.88
N ASN A 40 1.31 3.99 17.11
CA ASN A 40 0.93 3.58 18.45
C ASN A 40 1.88 2.50 18.98
N TYR A 41 2.81 2.91 19.86
CA TYR A 41 3.75 1.98 20.50
C TYR A 41 3.05 0.80 21.20
N SER A 42 1.93 1.04 21.90
CA SER A 42 1.21 -0.01 22.61
C SER A 42 0.68 -1.08 21.65
N VAL A 43 0.12 -0.66 20.50
CA VAL A 43 -0.34 -1.56 19.43
C VAL A 43 0.84 -2.32 18.83
N ALA A 44 1.92 -1.64 18.43
CA ALA A 44 3.10 -2.32 17.91
C ALA A 44 3.63 -3.36 18.92
N SER A 45 3.74 -2.97 20.19
CA SER A 45 4.27 -3.84 21.24
C SER A 45 3.44 -5.10 21.43
N SER A 46 2.14 -5.14 21.12
CA SER A 46 1.35 -6.37 21.32
C SER A 46 1.74 -7.54 20.40
N TYR A 47 2.47 -7.29 19.31
CA TYR A 47 2.77 -8.30 18.28
C TYR A 47 4.03 -9.14 18.53
N GLY A 48 4.84 -8.82 19.55
CA GLY A 48 6.07 -9.57 19.78
C GLY A 48 6.91 -9.09 20.96
N ASN A 49 8.18 -9.47 20.94
CA ASN A 49 9.12 -9.28 22.06
C ASN A 49 10.05 -8.08 21.88
N VAL A 50 10.32 -7.68 20.64
CA VAL A 50 11.26 -6.60 20.31
C VAL A 50 10.53 -5.52 19.53
N VAL A 51 10.54 -4.29 20.01
CA VAL A 51 9.92 -3.14 19.36
C VAL A 51 11.01 -2.24 18.78
N TYR A 52 10.93 -1.99 17.49
CA TYR A 52 11.81 -1.11 16.74
C TYR A 52 11.13 0.25 16.56
N SER A 53 11.83 1.32 16.90
CA SER A 53 11.49 2.67 16.43
C SER A 53 12.13 2.87 15.06
N VAL A 54 11.30 3.15 14.06
CA VAL A 54 11.68 3.23 12.66
C VAL A 54 11.50 4.67 12.18
N GLY A 55 12.59 5.29 11.73
CA GLY A 55 12.60 6.60 11.09
C GLY A 55 12.34 6.46 9.60
N ILE A 56 11.44 7.30 9.07
CA ILE A 56 11.06 7.32 7.65
C ILE A 56 10.97 8.77 7.20
N LYS A 57 11.45 9.08 6.00
CA LYS A 57 11.29 10.42 5.43
C LYS A 57 9.86 10.60 4.91
N GLU A 58 9.35 11.82 4.95
CA GLU A 58 7.95 12.06 4.56
C GLU A 58 7.75 11.85 3.05
N GLU A 59 8.76 12.14 2.24
CA GLU A 59 8.75 11.89 0.80
C GLU A 59 8.68 10.41 0.40
N ASP A 60 9.02 9.49 1.32
CA ASP A 60 8.93 8.04 1.10
C ASP A 60 7.55 7.47 1.46
N ILE A 61 6.64 8.32 1.94
CA ILE A 61 5.28 7.95 2.37
C ILE A 61 4.26 8.48 1.35
N ILE A 62 3.26 7.67 1.02
CA ILE A 62 2.01 8.12 0.37
C ILE A 62 0.87 8.00 1.38
N ASP A 63 0.05 9.05 1.55
CA ASP A 63 -1.06 9.11 2.49
C ASP A 63 -2.40 8.73 1.83
N CYS A 64 -2.66 7.42 1.79
CA CYS A 64 -3.92 6.87 1.29
C CYS A 64 -5.07 6.97 2.29
N THR A 65 -4.93 7.75 3.38
CA THR A 65 -6.04 8.17 4.24
C THR A 65 -6.60 9.54 3.84
N SER A 66 -5.94 10.23 2.90
CA SER A 66 -6.36 11.51 2.35
C SER A 66 -7.08 11.32 1.02
N GLU A 67 -8.37 11.67 0.98
CA GLU A 67 -9.19 11.66 -0.24
C GLU A 67 -8.52 12.45 -1.38
N ARG A 68 -7.98 13.63 -1.06
CA ARG A 68 -7.27 14.48 -2.01
C ARG A 68 -6.03 13.79 -2.59
N GLU A 69 -5.23 13.11 -1.76
CA GLU A 69 -4.04 12.41 -2.26
C GLU A 69 -4.42 11.23 -3.16
N LEU A 70 -5.54 10.57 -2.88
CA LEU A 70 -6.06 9.50 -3.73
C LEU A 70 -6.55 10.03 -5.09
N TYR A 71 -7.22 11.18 -5.13
CA TYR A 71 -7.55 11.86 -6.38
C TYR A 71 -6.30 12.24 -7.18
N ASP A 72 -5.34 12.89 -6.52
CA ASP A 72 -4.08 13.30 -7.15
C ASP A 72 -3.31 12.07 -7.69
N PHE A 73 -3.32 10.97 -6.94
CA PHE A 73 -2.73 9.69 -7.35
C PHE A 73 -3.42 9.10 -8.57
N LEU A 74 -4.74 8.93 -8.55
CA LEU A 74 -5.49 8.34 -9.67
C LEU A 74 -5.42 9.21 -10.92
N GLY A 75 -5.50 10.53 -10.77
CA GLY A 75 -5.31 11.47 -11.87
C GLY A 75 -3.91 11.39 -12.46
N LYS A 76 -2.86 11.24 -11.64
CA LYS A 76 -1.49 11.01 -12.12
C LYS A 76 -1.37 9.71 -12.91
N VAL A 77 -1.95 8.62 -12.40
CA VAL A 77 -1.95 7.31 -13.09
C VAL A 77 -2.63 7.44 -14.45
N GLY A 78 -3.85 8.02 -14.49
CA GLY A 78 -4.61 8.25 -15.73
C GLY A 78 -3.83 9.09 -16.75
N ASN A 79 -3.21 10.18 -16.30
CA ASN A 79 -2.38 11.03 -17.16
C ASN A 79 -1.16 10.29 -17.75
N GLU A 80 -0.50 9.41 -17.00
CA GLU A 80 0.66 8.65 -17.52
C GLU A 80 0.27 7.60 -18.57
N ILE A 81 -0.92 7.03 -18.48
CA ILE A 81 -1.44 6.05 -19.46
C ILE A 81 -2.25 6.70 -20.60
N GLY A 82 -2.59 7.99 -20.48
CA GLY A 82 -3.38 8.73 -21.45
C GLY A 82 -4.87 8.40 -21.41
N ILE A 83 -5.42 8.13 -20.21
CA ILE A 83 -6.83 7.83 -19.98
C ILE A 83 -7.32 8.71 -18.83
N ASP A 84 -8.42 9.45 -19.03
CA ASP A 84 -9.14 10.03 -17.91
C ASP A 84 -10.10 8.97 -17.35
N PHE A 85 -9.78 8.40 -16.19
CA PHE A 85 -10.63 7.37 -15.60
C PHE A 85 -12.05 7.88 -15.29
N SER A 86 -12.23 9.18 -15.05
CA SER A 86 -13.55 9.75 -14.73
C SER A 86 -14.54 9.71 -15.90
N ASP A 87 -14.05 9.52 -17.13
CA ASP A 87 -14.90 9.32 -18.31
C ASP A 87 -15.56 7.93 -18.32
N TYR A 88 -15.01 6.96 -17.58
CA TYR A 88 -15.41 5.55 -17.68
C TYR A 88 -15.90 4.95 -16.36
N ILE A 89 -15.41 5.44 -15.21
CA ILE A 89 -15.70 4.84 -13.90
C ILE A 89 -15.99 5.91 -12.85
N ASN A 90 -16.69 5.51 -11.77
CA ASN A 90 -16.94 6.40 -10.65
C ASN A 90 -15.72 6.45 -9.72
N ILE A 91 -14.92 7.51 -9.85
CA ILE A 91 -13.72 7.72 -9.03
C ILE A 91 -14.05 7.93 -7.55
N GLU A 92 -15.18 8.55 -7.23
CA GLU A 92 -15.61 8.77 -5.85
C GLU A 92 -15.79 7.42 -5.13
N ASP A 93 -16.50 6.48 -5.76
CA ASP A 93 -16.74 5.14 -5.19
C ASP A 93 -15.42 4.37 -5.00
N LEU A 94 -14.53 4.45 -5.99
CA LEU A 94 -13.21 3.79 -5.92
C LEU A 94 -12.37 4.32 -4.76
N ILE A 95 -12.36 5.65 -4.57
CA ILE A 95 -11.65 6.29 -3.46
C ILE A 95 -12.27 5.91 -2.11
N MET A 96 -13.60 5.89 -2.02
CA MET A 96 -14.31 5.47 -0.83
C MET A 96 -13.95 4.04 -0.42
N TYR A 97 -13.84 3.11 -1.37
CA TYR A 97 -13.40 1.74 -1.08
C TYR A 97 -12.00 1.67 -0.46
N VAL A 98 -11.09 2.56 -0.86
CA VAL A 98 -9.74 2.64 -0.25
C VAL A 98 -9.82 3.25 1.15
N LEU A 99 -10.54 4.35 1.32
CA LEU A 99 -10.65 5.07 2.59
C LEU A 99 -11.32 4.24 3.68
N GLU A 100 -12.29 3.40 3.31
CA GLU A 100 -12.99 2.48 4.20
C GLU A 100 -12.20 1.19 4.45
N GLY A 101 -11.06 0.99 3.77
CA GLY A 101 -10.24 -0.22 3.88
C GLY A 101 -10.93 -1.46 3.26
N GLU A 102 -11.82 -1.26 2.29
CA GLU A 102 -12.46 -2.33 1.51
C GLU A 102 -11.52 -2.85 0.42
N THR A 103 -10.78 -1.92 -0.21
CA THR A 103 -9.80 -2.21 -1.25
C THR A 103 -8.43 -1.69 -0.86
N SER A 104 -7.42 -2.50 -1.14
CA SER A 104 -6.02 -2.12 -0.95
C SER A 104 -5.54 -1.20 -2.06
N ILE A 105 -4.81 -0.14 -1.70
CA ILE A 105 -4.21 0.74 -2.72
C ILE A 105 -3.16 0.01 -3.56
N THR A 106 -2.42 -0.97 -2.99
CA THR A 106 -1.48 -1.80 -3.77
C THR A 106 -2.17 -2.67 -4.82
N LYS A 107 -3.49 -2.87 -4.72
CA LYS A 107 -4.29 -3.69 -5.64
C LYS A 107 -5.38 -2.88 -6.35
N ILE A 108 -5.38 -1.56 -6.23
CA ILE A 108 -6.43 -0.70 -6.79
C ILE A 108 -6.56 -0.85 -8.31
N TYR A 109 -5.44 -1.17 -8.98
CA TYR A 109 -5.42 -1.47 -10.41
C TYR A 109 -6.37 -2.60 -10.82
N LYS A 110 -6.62 -3.57 -9.93
CA LYS A 110 -7.56 -4.67 -10.21
C LYS A 110 -8.99 -4.18 -10.25
N GLU A 111 -9.33 -3.27 -9.34
CA GLU A 111 -10.66 -2.68 -9.27
C GLU A 111 -10.89 -1.73 -10.45
N ILE A 112 -9.89 -0.90 -10.78
CA ILE A 112 -9.90 -0.07 -12.00
C ILE A 112 -10.14 -0.95 -13.23
N ASN A 113 -9.34 -1.99 -13.43
CA ASN A 113 -9.47 -2.89 -14.58
C ASN A 113 -10.85 -3.57 -14.62
N LEU A 114 -11.37 -4.03 -13.47
CA LEU A 114 -12.70 -4.66 -13.41
C LEU A 114 -13.82 -3.72 -13.84
N GLN A 115 -13.78 -2.46 -13.39
CA GLN A 115 -14.78 -1.46 -13.74
C GLN A 115 -14.66 -1.02 -15.21
N LEU A 116 -13.42 -0.86 -15.72
CA LEU A 116 -13.17 -0.52 -17.12
C LEU A 116 -13.59 -1.66 -18.07
N ASP A 117 -13.28 -2.92 -17.74
CA ASP A 117 -13.68 -4.10 -18.51
C ASP A 117 -15.22 -4.24 -18.57
N SER A 118 -15.93 -3.67 -17.60
CA SER A 118 -17.39 -3.64 -17.55
C SER A 118 -18.01 -2.42 -18.23
N ASN A 119 -17.18 -1.49 -18.76
CA ASN A 119 -17.63 -0.27 -19.43
C ASN A 119 -17.57 -0.43 -20.95
N GLU A 120 -18.73 -0.39 -21.60
CA GLU A 120 -18.84 -0.55 -23.06
C GLU A 120 -18.14 0.58 -23.84
N SER A 121 -18.19 1.82 -23.37
CA SER A 121 -17.51 2.96 -24.01
C SER A 121 -15.99 2.81 -23.96
N PHE A 122 -15.45 2.38 -22.83
CA PHE A 122 -14.03 2.08 -22.69
C PHE A 122 -13.58 1.02 -23.69
N TYR A 123 -14.38 -0.05 -23.85
CA TYR A 123 -14.09 -1.10 -24.80
C TYR A 123 -14.00 -0.58 -26.24
N PHE A 124 -14.91 0.31 -26.65
CA PHE A 124 -14.88 0.88 -28.01
C PHE A 124 -13.74 1.86 -28.22
N ASP A 125 -13.41 2.68 -27.21
CA ASP A 125 -12.35 3.69 -27.33
C ASP A 125 -10.94 3.07 -27.35
N PHE A 126 -10.78 1.88 -26.77
CA PHE A 126 -9.48 1.21 -26.58
C PHE A 126 -9.44 -0.24 -27.07
N GLU A 127 -10.34 -0.64 -27.98
CA GLU A 127 -10.45 -2.01 -28.50
C GLU A 127 -9.10 -2.58 -28.98
N ASP A 128 -8.28 -1.74 -29.61
CA ASP A 128 -6.97 -2.09 -30.15
C ASP A 128 -5.90 -2.36 -29.07
N LYS A 129 -6.12 -1.90 -27.83
CA LYS A 129 -5.19 -2.05 -26.69
C LYS A 129 -5.65 -3.08 -25.67
N ILE A 130 -6.86 -3.60 -25.79
CA ILE A 130 -7.38 -4.69 -24.95
C ILE A 130 -6.95 -6.01 -25.57
N THR A 131 -5.71 -6.42 -25.28
CA THR A 131 -5.09 -7.62 -25.84
C THR A 131 -4.65 -8.60 -24.73
N TYR A 132 -4.24 -9.81 -25.13
CA TYR A 132 -3.57 -10.76 -24.23
C TYR A 132 -2.04 -10.57 -24.20
N GLU A 133 -1.54 -9.52 -24.84
CA GLU A 133 -0.12 -9.23 -24.94
C GLU A 133 0.37 -8.46 -23.69
N SER A 134 1.68 -8.46 -23.48
CA SER A 134 2.29 -7.85 -22.29
C SER A 134 2.16 -6.33 -22.23
N ASP A 135 1.75 -5.69 -23.33
CA ASP A 135 1.58 -4.25 -23.47
C ASP A 135 0.10 -3.82 -23.44
N CYS A 136 -0.82 -4.71 -23.07
CA CYS A 136 -2.24 -4.36 -22.97
C CYS A 136 -2.50 -3.27 -21.91
N ILE A 137 -3.61 -2.55 -22.08
CA ILE A 137 -3.94 -1.38 -21.26
C ILE A 137 -4.09 -1.73 -19.77
N GLN A 138 -4.63 -2.91 -19.46
CA GLN A 138 -4.77 -3.41 -18.09
C GLN A 138 -3.41 -3.61 -17.41
N ARG A 139 -2.40 -4.06 -18.17
CA ARG A 139 -1.04 -4.23 -17.66
C ARG A 139 -0.34 -2.90 -17.46
N GLN A 140 -0.55 -1.95 -18.37
CA GLN A 140 -0.04 -0.58 -18.22
C GLN A 140 -0.60 0.09 -16.96
N ILE A 141 -1.90 -0.08 -16.67
CA ILE A 141 -2.52 0.43 -15.44
C ILE A 141 -1.84 -0.17 -14.20
N GLU A 142 -1.65 -1.50 -14.15
CA GLU A 142 -0.94 -2.17 -13.05
C GLU A 142 0.47 -1.61 -12.87
N ASP A 143 1.26 -1.55 -13.94
CA ASP A 143 2.66 -1.12 -13.86
C ASP A 143 2.78 0.36 -13.44
N VAL A 144 1.91 1.25 -13.94
CA VAL A 144 1.90 2.68 -13.57
C VAL A 144 1.43 2.88 -12.12
N VAL A 145 0.43 2.14 -11.65
CA VAL A 145 0.00 2.16 -10.23
C VAL A 145 1.16 1.76 -9.32
N ILE A 146 1.79 0.60 -9.57
CA ILE A 146 2.88 0.09 -8.73
C ILE A 146 4.12 1.01 -8.76
N LYS A 147 4.42 1.57 -9.93
CA LYS A 147 5.49 2.56 -10.11
C LYS A 147 5.25 3.81 -9.25
N ASN A 148 4.02 4.32 -9.23
CA ASN A 148 3.68 5.58 -8.58
C ASN A 148 3.41 5.48 -7.08
N LEU A 149 3.22 4.29 -6.53
CA LEU A 149 3.19 4.11 -5.08
C LEU A 149 4.57 4.42 -4.48
N ASN A 150 4.60 5.17 -3.39
CA ASN A 150 5.83 5.35 -2.60
C ASN A 150 6.22 4.06 -1.87
N SER A 151 7.42 4.00 -1.31
CA SER A 151 7.93 2.81 -0.61
C SER A 151 7.07 2.43 0.61
N VAL A 152 6.54 3.45 1.29
CA VAL A 152 5.69 3.32 2.47
C VAL A 152 4.29 3.85 2.16
N ILE A 153 3.28 3.09 2.51
CA ILE A 153 1.87 3.46 2.34
C ILE A 153 1.27 3.65 3.72
N LYS A 154 0.62 4.79 3.96
CA LYS A 154 -0.24 5.03 5.12
C LYS A 154 -1.69 4.78 4.70
N TYR A 155 -2.41 3.95 5.44
CA TYR A 155 -3.78 3.57 5.10
C TYR A 155 -4.61 3.27 6.36
N ASN A 156 -5.93 3.18 6.19
CA ASN A 156 -6.85 2.77 7.25
C ASN A 156 -7.12 1.27 7.19
N ASP A 157 -6.78 0.55 8.25
CA ASP A 157 -7.21 -0.83 8.47
C ASP A 157 -8.48 -0.85 9.33
N LYS A 158 -9.50 -1.61 8.91
CA LYS A 158 -10.80 -1.70 9.62
C LYS A 158 -10.65 -2.16 11.08
N SER A 159 -9.61 -2.92 11.41
CA SER A 159 -9.38 -3.48 12.75
C SER A 159 -8.37 -2.70 13.57
N LEU A 160 -7.35 -2.11 12.92
CA LEU A 160 -6.19 -1.50 13.60
C LEU A 160 -6.17 0.03 13.52
N GLY A 161 -7.04 0.64 12.71
CA GLY A 161 -7.04 2.09 12.45
C GLY A 161 -5.91 2.48 11.50
N GLU A 162 -5.22 3.60 11.78
CA GLU A 162 -4.11 4.09 10.94
C GLU A 162 -2.90 3.14 11.02
N VAL A 163 -2.54 2.55 9.88
CA VAL A 163 -1.42 1.62 9.71
C VAL A 163 -0.50 2.10 8.60
N TYR A 164 0.77 1.75 8.70
CA TYR A 164 1.78 1.97 7.67
C TYR A 164 2.32 0.63 7.22
N ILE A 165 2.56 0.48 5.92
CA ILE A 165 3.23 -0.68 5.35
C ILE A 165 4.37 -0.22 4.44
N CYS A 166 5.58 -0.70 4.71
CA CYS A 166 6.64 -0.69 3.70
C CYS A 166 6.46 -1.91 2.81
N HIS A 167 6.04 -1.70 1.56
CA HIS A 167 5.73 -2.79 0.61
C HIS A 167 6.87 -3.03 -0.38
N LYS A 168 7.75 -2.04 -0.57
CA LYS A 168 8.96 -2.12 -1.38
C LYS A 168 10.08 -1.30 -0.75
N ASN A 169 11.32 -1.53 -1.20
CA ASN A 169 12.50 -0.74 -0.87
C ASN A 169 12.72 -0.55 0.65
N PRO A 170 12.90 -1.64 1.44
CA PRO A 170 13.04 -1.56 2.90
C PRO A 170 14.27 -0.74 3.36
N GLU A 171 15.21 -0.42 2.48
CA GLU A 171 16.34 0.47 2.75
C GLU A 171 15.95 1.91 3.12
N VAL A 172 14.70 2.32 2.84
CA VAL A 172 14.19 3.62 3.31
C VAL A 172 13.86 3.64 4.81
N LEU A 173 13.85 2.48 5.46
CA LEU A 173 13.53 2.34 6.88
C LEU A 173 14.80 2.42 7.72
N GLU A 174 14.90 3.43 8.57
CA GLU A 174 16.02 3.61 9.49
C GLU A 174 15.69 3.09 10.89
N ILE A 175 16.43 2.11 11.41
CA ILE A 175 16.27 1.70 12.81
C ILE A 175 16.88 2.78 13.71
N VAL A 176 16.04 3.50 14.43
CA VAL A 176 16.44 4.58 15.35
C VAL A 176 16.70 4.04 16.75
N ASN A 177 15.89 3.08 17.20
CA ASN A 177 15.99 2.50 18.53
C ASN A 177 15.41 1.07 18.53
N VAL A 178 15.94 0.21 19.41
CA VAL A 178 15.48 -1.16 19.64
C VAL A 178 15.17 -1.33 21.13
N GLN A 179 13.95 -1.75 21.44
CA GLN A 179 13.49 -1.99 22.81
C GLN A 179 13.07 -3.45 22.97
N GLU A 180 13.83 -4.19 23.78
CA GLU A 180 13.45 -5.54 24.20
C GLU A 180 12.49 -5.47 25.37
N LYS A 181 11.37 -6.19 25.28
CA LYS A 181 10.50 -6.40 26.45
C LYS A 181 11.25 -7.22 27.49
N LYS A 182 11.65 -6.57 28.58
CA LYS A 182 12.08 -7.29 29.78
C LYS A 182 10.88 -8.06 30.33
N PHE A 183 10.92 -9.38 30.25
CA PHE A 183 10.01 -10.22 31.03
C PHE A 183 10.28 -9.93 32.50
N VAL A 184 9.33 -9.31 33.19
CA VAL A 184 9.33 -9.29 34.65
C VAL A 184 8.93 -10.69 35.07
N ALA A 185 9.90 -11.44 35.59
CA ALA A 185 9.71 -12.80 36.13
C ALA A 185 8.85 -12.79 37.39
#